data_AF-A0A6G6S5K5-F1
#
_entry.id   AF-A0A6G6S5K5-F1
#
_cell.length_a   1.000
_cell.length_b   1.000
_cell.length_c   1.000
_cell.angle_alpha   90.00
_cell.angle_beta   90.00
_cell.angle_gamma   90.00
#
_symmetry.space_group_name_H-M   'P 1'
#
loop_
_entity.id
_entity.type
_entity.pdbx_description
1 polymer ?
#
loop_
_entity_poly.entity_id
_entity_poly.type
_entity_poly.pdbx_seq_one_letter_code
_entity_poly.pdbx_strand_id
1 'polypeptide(L)'
;MKRKLIKRNKRWLMEKYHLSQQLFAPLSVILKENKLESQANRYYRLWRRGLIKEDWNQAIFDTGVAIVPQRRFDGRVIYHDRVYNKELVPLEYKKKWKAF
;
A
#
# COMPACT_ATOMS: atom_id res chain seq x y z
N MET A 1 -27.83 -10.28 14.29
CA MET A 1 -26.66 -9.54 13.73
C MET A 1 -26.90 -8.81 12.40
N LYS A 2 -27.56 -9.44 11.40
CA LYS A 2 -27.70 -8.87 10.04
C LYS A 2 -28.24 -7.42 9.98
N ARG A 3 -29.25 -7.08 10.79
CA ARG A 3 -29.83 -5.72 10.82
C ARG A 3 -28.84 -4.62 11.23
N LYS A 4 -27.96 -4.89 12.21
CA LYS A 4 -26.93 -3.93 12.65
C LYS A 4 -25.92 -3.66 11.55
N LEU A 5 -25.49 -4.72 10.85
CA LEU A 5 -24.57 -4.62 9.72
C LEU A 5 -25.18 -3.80 8.57
N ILE A 6 -26.44 -4.07 8.22
CA ILE A 6 -27.17 -3.34 7.18
C ILE A 6 -27.28 -1.85 7.54
N LYS A 7 -27.67 -1.51 8.78
CA LYS A 7 -27.80 -0.12 9.23
C LYS A 7 -26.46 0.62 9.16
N ARG A 8 -25.37 -0.03 9.60
CA ARG A 8 -24.02 0.51 9.53
C ARG A 8 -23.58 0.74 8.08
N ASN A 9 -23.78 -0.24 7.20
CA ASN A 9 -23.40 -0.13 5.79
C ASN A 9 -24.18 0.97 5.08
N LYS A 10 -25.49 1.09 5.35
CA LYS A 10 -26.33 2.17 4.80
C LYS A 10 -25.83 3.54 5.25
N ARG A 11 -25.52 3.71 6.54
CA ARG A 11 -24.96 4.97 7.07
C ARG A 11 -23.63 5.32 6.40
N TRP A 12 -22.72 4.37 6.32
CA TRP A 12 -21.41 4.57 5.68
C TRP A 12 -21.54 4.95 4.20
N LEU A 13 -22.44 4.30 3.44
CA LEU A 13 -22.66 4.62 2.03
C LEU A 13 -23.23 6.03 1.84
N MET A 14 -24.16 6.45 2.70
CA MET A 14 -24.72 7.81 2.68
C MET A 14 -23.64 8.86 2.96
N GLU A 15 -22.75 8.63 3.93
CA GLU A 15 -21.62 9.52 4.21
C GLU A 15 -20.72 9.69 2.97
N LYS A 16 -20.42 8.60 2.24
CA LYS A 16 -19.64 8.67 1.00
C LYS A 16 -20.38 9.36 -0.14
N TYR A 17 -21.70 9.18 -0.22
CA TYR A 17 -22.53 9.91 -1.16
C TYR A 17 -22.51 11.42 -0.89
N HIS A 18 -22.68 11.85 0.36
CA HIS A 18 -22.59 13.26 0.72
C HIS A 18 -21.21 13.87 0.39
N LEU A 19 -20.13 13.15 0.69
CA LEU A 19 -18.78 13.57 0.31
C LEU A 19 -18.64 13.74 -1.21
N SER A 20 -19.21 12.81 -2.00
CA SER A 20 -19.19 12.89 -3.46
C SER A 20 -19.88 14.16 -3.99
N GLN A 21 -20.98 14.58 -3.35
CA GLN A 21 -21.69 15.82 -3.69
C GLN A 21 -20.87 17.05 -3.30
N GLN A 22 -20.26 17.07 -2.11
CA GLN A 22 -19.45 18.20 -1.64
C GLN A 22 -18.20 18.44 -2.49
N LEU A 23 -17.56 17.35 -2.93
CA LEU A 23 -16.34 17.40 -3.75
C LEU A 23 -16.63 17.45 -5.25
N PHE A 24 -17.91 17.43 -5.66
CA PHE A 24 -18.34 17.35 -7.06
C PHE A 24 -17.64 16.21 -7.84
N ALA A 25 -17.40 15.08 -7.17
CA ALA A 25 -16.66 13.96 -7.71
C ALA A 25 -17.58 12.73 -7.84
N PRO A 26 -17.43 11.88 -8.87
CA PRO A 26 -18.20 10.65 -8.97
C PRO A 26 -17.97 9.74 -7.74
N LEU A 27 -19.05 9.14 -7.22
CA LEU A 27 -18.97 8.24 -6.06
C LEU A 27 -17.95 7.10 -6.26
N SER A 28 -17.78 6.62 -7.50
CA SER A 28 -16.77 5.61 -7.85
C SER A 28 -15.34 6.06 -7.55
N VAL A 29 -15.03 7.36 -7.69
CA VAL A 29 -13.71 7.92 -7.37
C VAL A 29 -13.51 7.93 -5.85
N ILE A 30 -14.50 8.43 -5.11
CA ILE A 30 -14.50 8.43 -3.64
C ILE A 30 -14.32 7.00 -3.09
N LEU A 31 -15.01 6.02 -3.66
CA LEU A 31 -14.91 4.62 -3.24
C LEU A 31 -13.54 4.00 -3.58
N LYS A 32 -12.93 4.38 -4.72
CA LYS A 32 -11.56 3.94 -5.08
C LYS A 32 -10.52 4.49 -4.11
N GLU A 33 -10.64 5.75 -3.71
CA GLU A 33 -9.74 6.37 -2.74
C GLU A 33 -9.76 5.64 -1.39
N ASN A 34 -10.95 5.32 -0.87
CA ASN A 34 -11.09 4.51 0.35
C ASN A 34 -10.46 3.11 0.22
N LYS A 35 -10.48 2.53 -0.99
CA LYS A 35 -9.80 1.25 -1.26
C LYS A 35 -8.29 1.40 -1.20
N LEU A 36 -7.73 2.53 -1.62
CA LEU A 36 -6.30 2.83 -1.49
C LEU A 36 -5.92 3.07 -0.02
N GLU A 37 -6.70 3.87 0.71
CA GLU A 37 -6.49 4.09 2.15
C GLU A 37 -6.55 2.78 2.94
N SER A 38 -7.51 1.90 2.62
CA SER A 38 -7.63 0.59 3.27
C SER A 38 -6.40 -0.29 3.01
N GLN A 39 -5.86 -0.26 1.79
CA GLN A 39 -4.63 -0.97 1.43
C GLN A 39 -3.42 -0.41 2.18
N ALA A 40 -3.26 0.91 2.21
CA ALA A 40 -2.20 1.58 2.98
C ALA A 40 -2.30 1.24 4.47
N ASN A 41 -3.49 1.32 5.07
CA ASN A 41 -3.72 0.97 6.47
C ASN A 41 -3.41 -0.50 6.77
N ARG A 42 -3.76 -1.41 5.84
CA ARG A 42 -3.40 -2.82 5.95
C ARG A 42 -1.89 -3.00 5.90
N TYR A 43 -1.21 -2.34 4.97
CA TYR A 43 0.25 -2.36 4.87
C TYR A 43 0.90 -1.88 6.17
N TYR A 44 0.55 -0.68 6.66
CA TYR A 44 1.11 -0.14 7.91
C TYR A 44 0.87 -1.05 9.12
N ARG A 45 -0.29 -1.72 9.19
CA ARG A 45 -0.58 -2.69 10.26
C ARG A 45 0.33 -3.90 10.18
N LEU A 46 0.56 -4.43 8.98
CA LEU A 46 1.44 -5.59 8.77
C LEU A 46 2.90 -5.22 9.03
N TRP A 47 3.32 -4.04 8.57
CA TRP A 47 4.66 -3.49 8.81
C TRP A 47 4.94 -3.31 10.30
N ARG A 48 4.05 -2.67 11.07
CA ARG A 48 4.22 -2.50 12.52
C ARG A 48 4.32 -3.81 13.29
N ARG A 49 3.69 -4.88 12.78
CA ARG A 49 3.75 -6.22 13.38
C ARG A 49 4.97 -7.02 12.92
N GLY A 50 5.82 -6.43 12.08
CA GLY A 50 6.97 -7.10 11.48
C GLY A 50 6.60 -8.25 10.56
N LEU A 51 5.35 -8.37 10.09
CA LEU A 51 4.86 -9.54 9.32
C LEU A 51 5.21 -9.49 7.82
N ILE A 52 5.98 -8.48 7.44
CA ILE A 52 6.39 -8.22 6.06
C ILE A 52 7.88 -7.93 6.06
N LYS A 53 8.54 -8.33 4.99
CA LYS A 53 9.97 -8.12 4.78
C LYS A 53 10.20 -7.63 3.36
N GLU A 54 11.26 -6.87 3.21
CA GLU A 54 11.82 -6.50 1.92
C GLU A 54 12.31 -7.73 1.16
N ASP A 55 11.89 -7.85 -0.10
CA ASP A 55 12.40 -8.83 -1.04
C ASP A 55 13.47 -8.21 -1.93
N TRP A 56 14.70 -8.12 -1.39
CA TRP A 56 15.86 -7.59 -2.08
C TRP A 56 16.32 -8.43 -3.29
N ASN A 57 15.78 -9.64 -3.46
CA ASN A 57 16.05 -10.46 -4.64
C ASN A 57 15.30 -9.95 -5.86
N GLN A 58 14.11 -9.36 -5.65
CA GLN A 58 13.27 -8.78 -6.70
C GLN A 58 13.36 -7.25 -6.76
N ALA A 59 14.33 -6.65 -6.06
CA ALA A 59 14.53 -5.20 -6.08
C ALA A 59 14.99 -4.70 -7.45
N ILE A 60 14.43 -3.55 -7.85
CA ILE A 60 14.80 -2.83 -9.07
C ILE A 60 15.72 -1.68 -8.68
N PHE A 61 16.88 -1.58 -9.31
CA PHE A 61 17.88 -0.53 -9.06
C PHE A 61 17.91 0.42 -10.26
N ASP A 62 17.66 1.70 -10.02
CA ASP A 62 17.64 2.77 -11.02
C ASP A 62 18.61 3.91 -10.63
N THR A 63 18.78 4.98 -11.40
CA THR A 63 19.71 6.06 -11.07
C THR A 63 19.37 6.74 -9.73
N GLY A 64 20.13 6.41 -8.68
CA GLY A 64 20.05 7.02 -7.35
C GLY A 64 19.06 6.37 -6.38
N VAL A 65 18.14 5.53 -6.86
CA VAL A 65 17.11 4.87 -6.04
C VAL A 65 17.02 3.37 -6.27
N ALA A 66 16.63 2.63 -5.24
CA ALA A 66 16.26 1.23 -5.31
C ALA A 66 14.79 1.06 -4.90
N ILE A 67 14.01 0.38 -5.73
CA ILE A 67 12.61 0.06 -5.48
C ILE A 67 12.55 -1.41 -5.03
N VAL A 68 12.09 -1.63 -3.80
CA VAL A 68 12.15 -2.93 -3.14
C VAL A 68 10.75 -3.43 -2.80
N PRO A 69 10.28 -4.52 -3.42
CA PRO A 69 8.97 -5.07 -3.14
C PRO A 69 8.87 -5.59 -1.71
N GLN A 70 7.69 -5.45 -1.11
CA GLN A 70 7.40 -5.95 0.24
C GLN A 70 6.61 -7.24 0.16
N ARG A 71 7.07 -8.27 0.87
CA ARG A 71 6.44 -9.58 0.88
C ARG A 71 6.09 -10.01 2.30
N ARG A 72 4.94 -10.66 2.47
CA ARG A 72 4.65 -11.32 3.76
C ARG A 72 5.53 -12.55 3.94
N PHE A 73 5.79 -12.91 5.20
CA PHE A 73 6.45 -14.18 5.53
C PHE A 73 5.67 -15.42 5.06
N ASP A 74 4.35 -15.32 4.89
CA ASP A 74 3.52 -16.40 4.33
C ASP A 74 3.63 -16.52 2.80
N GLY A 75 4.54 -15.78 2.16
CA GLY A 75 4.79 -15.81 0.72
C GLY A 75 3.82 -14.99 -0.12
N ARG A 76 2.76 -14.42 0.46
CA ARG A 76 1.81 -13.56 -0.25
C ARG A 76 2.45 -12.23 -0.65
N VAL A 77 2.25 -11.85 -1.91
CA VAL A 77 2.69 -10.56 -2.46
C VAL A 77 1.85 -9.44 -1.86
N ILE A 78 2.50 -8.39 -1.37
CA ILE A 78 1.83 -7.14 -1.04
C ILE A 78 2.20 -6.14 -2.13
N TYR A 79 1.18 -5.49 -2.72
CA TYR A 79 1.37 -4.44 -3.71
C TYR A 79 1.80 -3.12 -3.06
N HIS A 80 2.96 -3.12 -2.40
CA HIS A 80 3.63 -1.92 -1.91
C HIS A 80 5.13 -2.10 -2.04
N ASP A 81 5.77 -1.17 -2.71
CA ASP A 81 7.22 -1.09 -2.81
C ASP A 81 7.75 -0.02 -1.86
N ARG A 82 8.94 -0.24 -1.33
CA ARG A 82 9.71 0.79 -0.63
C ARG A 82 10.77 1.34 -1.55
N VAL A 83 10.93 2.66 -1.51
CA VAL A 83 12.00 3.34 -2.24
C VAL A 83 13.12 3.66 -1.25
N TYR A 84 14.34 3.27 -1.62
CA TYR A 84 15.55 3.50 -0.86
C TYR A 84 16.49 4.37 -1.67
N ASN A 85 17.06 5.39 -1.04
CA ASN A 85 18.20 6.11 -1.60
C ASN A 85 19.43 5.18 -1.62
N LYS A 86 20.34 5.40 -2.57
CA LYS A 86 21.59 4.60 -2.72
C LYS A 86 22.39 4.44 -1.43
N GLU A 87 22.36 5.42 -0.55
CA GLU A 87 23.05 5.40 0.75
C GLU A 87 22.46 4.38 1.72
N LEU A 88 21.13 4.26 1.73
CA LEU A 88 20.33 3.42 2.64
C LEU A 88 20.20 1.96 2.18
N VAL A 89 20.65 1.64 0.97
CA VAL A 89 20.67 0.26 0.46
C VAL A 89 21.74 -0.55 1.20
N PRO A 90 21.45 -1.77 1.68
CA PRO A 90 22.47 -2.61 2.31
C PRO A 90 23.65 -2.90 1.38
N LEU A 91 24.85 -2.95 1.93
CA LEU A 91 26.10 -3.04 1.17
C LEU A 91 26.13 -4.24 0.19
N GLU A 92 25.53 -5.35 0.60
CA GLU A 92 25.38 -6.58 -0.18
C GLU A 92 24.67 -6.35 -1.52
N TYR A 93 23.65 -5.49 -1.53
CA TYR A 93 22.82 -5.22 -2.70
C TYR A 93 23.28 -4.03 -3.52
N LYS A 94 24.19 -3.19 -3.01
CA LYS A 94 24.77 -2.07 -3.78
C LYS A 94 25.47 -2.55 -5.06
N LYS A 95 26.01 -3.77 -5.07
CA LYS A 95 26.64 -4.40 -6.24
C LYS A 95 25.66 -4.70 -7.38
N LYS A 96 24.34 -4.75 -7.12
CA LYS A 96 23.30 -4.99 -8.13
C LYS A 96 22.99 -3.75 -8.97
N TRP A 97 23.53 -2.58 -8.63
CA TRP A 97 23.45 -1.41 -9.49
C TRP A 97 24.16 -1.72 -10.80
N LYS A 98 23.42 -1.76 -11.91
CA LYS A 98 24.07 -1.79 -13.23
C LYS A 98 24.87 -0.49 -13.36
N ALA A 99 26.18 -0.63 -13.50
CA ALA A 99 26.98 0.44 -14.08
C ALA A 99 26.48 0.59 -15.52
N PHE A 100 25.79 1.69 -15.79
CA PHE A 100 25.58 2.14 -17.17
C PHE A 100 26.87 2.80 -17.66
#